data_AF-A0A6A9V0D0-F1
#
_entry.id   AF-A0A6A9V0D0-F1
#
_cell.length_a   1.000
_cell.length_b   1.000
_cell.length_c   1.000
_cell.angle_alpha   90.00
_cell.angle_beta   90.00
_cell.angle_gamma   90.00
#
_symmetry.space_group_name_H-M   'P 1'
#
loop_
_entity.id
_entity.type
_entity.pdbx_description
1 polymer ?
#
loop_
_entity_poly.entity_id
_entity_poly.type
_entity_poly.pdbx_seq_one_letter_code
_entity_poly.pdbx_strand_id
1 'polypeptide(L)'
;MTTAPTAPRPGDVAVRRRRLLAAAAGTLLLLAALLVALLPAHPTLLPVPERLVLVGVAGATVGGGEGALLDTVPAAAGTLSTDTAASRGGCAADGWLTLSAGTPVDAGGRCAVAVTGTGGVRDWRDLETAAAVHGGTLGALAEAGACLTAVGPAAALGAARGDGTVAEYLPVDDFVSGGYATACPVVLVDGDQLFGSDREAAVAALAAEPGTRVVVAGLGPGALRRDSDPRPVWVVGEGVVEGELVAADGAPAGIADLAAELRRVATGAGPAGLGVRPGPVDAASAGRLVEDRTALAHRGDVLAGLVVVALLAAAAVVVGRGTRWRRRLAPWLAPVLAAVPAGLQLTALTRWWRLPSEAVAVAGVLAGTLLVAACARWAAPRLAAAAWTLAATASAGTVVVTTLLPREAVGGLLGPRPGAAPGGGWLLPALALALLLAGSLAGWLRTRRAGRR
;
A
#
# COMPACT_ATOMS: atom_id res chain seq x y z
N MET A 1 -67.09 -23.07 11.89
CA MET A 1 -66.31 -24.09 11.15
C MET A 1 -64.87 -23.60 11.05
N THR A 2 -64.03 -24.06 11.96
CA THR A 2 -62.61 -23.71 12.05
C THR A 2 -61.84 -24.81 11.33
N THR A 3 -61.36 -24.55 10.11
CA THR A 3 -60.57 -25.51 9.35
C THR A 3 -59.22 -25.71 10.05
N ALA A 4 -58.96 -26.96 10.46
CA ALA A 4 -57.69 -27.32 11.09
C ALA A 4 -56.55 -27.13 10.08
N PRO A 5 -55.42 -26.50 10.47
CA PRO A 5 -54.29 -26.28 9.59
C PRO A 5 -53.68 -27.62 9.17
N THR A 6 -53.78 -27.92 7.88
CA THR A 6 -53.24 -29.14 7.27
C THR A 6 -51.72 -29.16 7.46
N ALA A 7 -51.21 -30.20 8.15
CA ALA A 7 -49.78 -30.36 8.35
C ALA A 7 -49.05 -30.43 6.99
N PRO A 8 -47.93 -29.70 6.81
CA PRO A 8 -47.20 -29.69 5.56
C PRO A 8 -46.71 -31.10 5.20
N ARG A 9 -46.90 -31.50 3.94
CA ARG A 9 -46.49 -32.83 3.46
C ARG A 9 -44.95 -32.94 3.55
N PRO A 10 -44.40 -34.08 4.04
CA PRO A 10 -42.97 -34.26 4.26
C PRO A 10 -42.09 -34.07 3.01
N GLY A 11 -42.67 -34.18 1.80
CA GLY A 11 -41.97 -33.91 0.54
C GLY A 11 -41.58 -32.45 0.32
N ASP A 12 -42.36 -31.49 0.84
CA ASP A 12 -42.13 -30.06 0.58
C ASP A 12 -40.88 -29.53 1.29
N VAL A 13 -40.53 -30.11 2.45
CA VAL A 13 -39.34 -29.73 3.22
C VAL A 13 -38.06 -30.13 2.49
N ALA A 14 -38.02 -31.32 1.89
CA ALA A 14 -36.87 -31.81 1.14
C ALA A 14 -36.64 -31.01 -0.15
N VAL A 15 -37.72 -30.69 -0.89
CA VAL A 15 -37.65 -29.88 -2.11
C VAL A 15 -37.20 -28.45 -1.80
N ARG A 16 -37.73 -27.85 -0.73
CA ARG A 16 -37.33 -26.50 -0.31
C ARG A 16 -35.87 -26.44 0.14
N ARG A 17 -35.39 -27.47 0.87
CA ARG A 17 -33.98 -27.58 1.26
C ARG A 17 -33.05 -27.74 0.06
N ARG A 18 -33.41 -28.57 -0.92
CA ARG A 18 -32.63 -28.74 -2.16
C ARG A 18 -32.56 -27.46 -2.98
N ARG A 19 -33.68 -26.73 -3.13
CA ARG A 19 -33.70 -25.43 -3.83
C ARG A 19 -32.83 -24.38 -3.13
N LEU A 20 -32.86 -24.32 -1.79
CA LEU A 20 -32.00 -23.42 -1.02
C LEU A 20 -30.51 -23.76 -1.16
N LEU A 21 -30.16 -25.06 -1.11
CA LEU A 21 -28.77 -25.50 -1.32
C LEU A 21 -28.29 -25.22 -2.74
N ALA A 22 -29.12 -25.47 -3.75
CA ALA A 22 -28.80 -25.18 -5.15
C ALA A 22 -28.64 -23.67 -5.39
N ALA A 23 -29.50 -22.85 -4.80
CA ALA A 23 -29.37 -21.39 -4.87
C ALA A 23 -28.08 -20.91 -4.17
N ALA A 24 -27.78 -21.42 -2.97
CA ALA A 24 -26.56 -21.07 -2.25
C ALA A 24 -25.29 -21.51 -3.00
N ALA A 25 -25.28 -22.72 -3.58
CA ALA A 25 -24.19 -23.21 -4.40
C ALA A 25 -24.02 -22.39 -5.68
N GLY A 26 -25.12 -22.04 -6.36
CA GLY A 26 -25.11 -21.17 -7.53
C GLY A 26 -24.59 -19.77 -7.23
N THR A 27 -25.01 -19.17 -6.11
CA THR A 27 -24.48 -17.88 -5.65
C THR A 27 -22.99 -17.98 -5.32
N LEU A 28 -22.54 -19.03 -4.63
CA LEU A 28 -21.12 -19.25 -4.34
C LEU A 28 -20.28 -19.42 -5.61
N LEU A 29 -20.77 -20.18 -6.59
CA LEU A 29 -20.10 -20.36 -7.89
C LEU A 29 -20.02 -19.06 -8.68
N LEU A 30 -21.10 -18.27 -8.71
CA LEU A 30 -21.10 -16.96 -9.34
C LEU A 30 -20.11 -16.01 -8.65
N LEU A 31 -20.08 -16.02 -7.31
CA LEU A 31 -19.15 -15.20 -6.52
C LEU A 31 -17.70 -15.64 -6.76
N ALA A 32 -17.44 -16.95 -6.86
CA ALA A 32 -16.14 -17.52 -7.19
C ALA A 32 -15.71 -17.14 -8.61
N ALA A 33 -16.60 -17.21 -9.61
CA ALA A 33 -16.30 -16.81 -10.98
C ALA A 33 -16.01 -15.30 -11.10
N LEU A 34 -16.79 -14.47 -10.41
CA LEU A 34 -16.51 -13.02 -10.28
C LEU A 34 -15.16 -12.78 -9.60
N LEU A 35 -14.85 -13.53 -8.53
CA LEU A 35 -13.56 -13.44 -7.84
C LEU A 35 -12.38 -13.82 -8.73
N VAL A 36 -12.53 -14.87 -9.54
CA VAL A 36 -11.50 -15.29 -10.50
C VAL A 36 -11.29 -14.23 -11.58
N ALA A 37 -12.36 -13.62 -12.08
CA ALA A 37 -12.27 -12.51 -13.04
C ALA A 37 -11.67 -11.22 -12.43
N LEU A 38 -11.64 -11.12 -11.09
CA LEU A 38 -11.04 -10.02 -10.33
C LEU A 38 -9.62 -10.35 -9.82
N LEU A 39 -9.07 -11.53 -10.13
CA LEU A 39 -7.69 -11.84 -9.80
C LEU A 39 -6.77 -10.85 -10.55
N PRO A 40 -5.78 -10.25 -9.85
CA PRO A 40 -4.92 -9.27 -10.47
C PRO A 40 -4.09 -9.92 -11.58
N ALA A 41 -3.86 -9.17 -12.64
CA ALA A 41 -2.75 -9.47 -13.53
C ALA A 41 -1.48 -9.54 -12.69
N HIS A 42 -0.73 -10.63 -12.85
CA HIS A 42 0.57 -10.76 -12.19
C HIS A 42 1.46 -9.62 -12.71
N PRO A 43 2.23 -8.95 -11.83
CA PRO A 43 3.15 -7.93 -12.29
C PRO A 43 4.11 -8.56 -13.30
N THR A 44 4.25 -7.92 -14.45
CA THR A 44 5.29 -8.28 -15.42
C THR A 44 6.57 -7.66 -14.92
N LEU A 45 7.55 -8.48 -14.51
CA LEU A 45 8.85 -7.96 -14.08
C LEU A 45 9.51 -7.24 -15.25
N LEU A 46 10.08 -6.07 -14.98
CA LEU A 46 10.83 -5.34 -15.99
C LEU A 46 12.09 -6.14 -16.36
N PRO A 47 12.53 -6.14 -17.63
CA PRO A 47 13.83 -6.70 -17.98
C PRO A 47 14.95 -5.91 -17.29
N VAL A 48 16.13 -6.49 -17.08
CA VAL A 48 17.28 -5.72 -16.57
C VAL A 48 17.84 -4.88 -17.73
N PRO A 49 17.90 -3.54 -17.62
CA PRO A 49 18.46 -2.69 -18.67
C PRO A 49 19.99 -2.76 -18.67
N GLU A 50 20.62 -2.41 -19.79
CA GLU A 50 22.08 -2.23 -19.84
C GLU A 50 22.50 -1.01 -19.03
N ARG A 51 21.66 0.03 -19.05
CA ARG A 51 21.86 1.28 -18.32
C ARG A 51 20.59 1.71 -17.57
N LEU A 52 20.72 2.04 -16.29
CA LEU A 52 19.65 2.56 -15.46
C LEU A 52 20.00 3.96 -14.95
N VAL A 53 19.21 4.94 -15.33
CA VAL A 53 19.36 6.33 -14.88
C VAL A 53 18.24 6.65 -13.89
N LEU A 54 18.60 6.96 -12.65
CA LEU A 54 17.66 7.46 -11.64
C LEU A 54 17.76 8.98 -11.58
N VAL A 55 16.70 9.68 -11.98
CA VAL A 55 16.56 11.12 -11.84
C VAL A 55 15.74 11.40 -10.58
N GLY A 56 16.41 11.87 -9.53
CA GLY A 56 15.76 12.26 -8.28
C GLY A 56 15.34 13.72 -8.31
N VAL A 57 14.06 14.00 -8.13
CA VAL A 57 13.49 15.36 -8.19
C VAL A 57 12.87 15.72 -6.84
N ALA A 58 13.26 16.84 -6.24
CA ALA A 58 12.65 17.25 -4.98
C ALA A 58 11.22 17.74 -5.21
N GLY A 59 10.27 17.20 -4.46
CA GLY A 59 8.88 17.66 -4.55
C GLY A 59 8.21 17.41 -5.90
N ALA A 60 8.67 16.41 -6.66
CA ALA A 60 8.07 16.00 -7.92
C ALA A 60 6.53 15.85 -7.81
N THR A 61 5.83 16.27 -8.86
CA THR A 61 4.37 16.13 -8.98
C THR A 61 4.01 15.69 -10.39
N VAL A 62 3.00 14.83 -10.51
CA VAL A 62 2.59 14.29 -11.82
C VAL A 62 1.89 15.34 -12.72
N GLY A 63 1.56 16.51 -12.19
CA GLY A 63 0.85 17.58 -12.93
C GLY A 63 1.75 18.67 -13.54
N GLY A 64 3.08 18.57 -13.41
CA GLY A 64 4.02 19.50 -14.03
C GLY A 64 4.26 19.18 -15.51
N GLY A 65 5.22 19.89 -16.14
CA GLY A 65 5.63 19.60 -17.53
C GLY A 65 6.01 18.13 -17.76
N GLU A 66 6.54 17.48 -16.72
CA GLU A 66 6.90 16.05 -16.68
C GLU A 66 5.75 15.08 -17.05
N GLY A 67 4.49 15.51 -16.89
CA GLY A 67 3.33 14.69 -17.28
C GLY A 67 3.22 14.45 -18.79
N ALA A 68 3.66 15.39 -19.62
CA ALA A 68 3.55 15.26 -21.08
C ALA A 68 4.40 14.10 -21.64
N LEU A 69 5.47 13.71 -20.95
CA LEU A 69 6.25 12.53 -21.31
C LEU A 69 5.45 11.24 -21.12
N LEU A 70 4.63 11.14 -20.07
CA LEU A 70 3.78 9.97 -19.82
C LEU A 70 2.72 9.79 -20.92
N ASP A 71 2.34 10.87 -21.59
CA ASP A 71 1.32 10.84 -22.65
C ASP A 71 1.90 10.50 -24.04
N THR A 72 3.23 10.51 -24.19
CA THR A 72 3.91 10.41 -25.51
C THR A 72 4.73 9.15 -25.71
N VAL A 73 5.18 8.50 -24.63
CA VAL A 73 5.95 7.25 -24.69
C VAL A 73 5.36 6.19 -23.75
N PRO A 74 5.54 4.89 -24.05
CA PRO A 74 5.20 3.83 -23.11
C PRO A 74 5.91 4.07 -21.77
N ALA A 75 5.12 4.20 -20.70
CA ALA A 75 5.61 4.54 -19.38
C ALA A 75 4.91 3.70 -18.31
N ALA A 76 5.66 3.37 -17.26
CA ALA A 76 5.07 2.83 -16.04
C ALA A 76 5.08 3.90 -14.95
N ALA A 77 3.97 4.10 -14.25
CA ALA A 77 3.88 5.11 -13.18
C ALA A 77 3.36 4.50 -11.89
N GLY A 78 3.84 5.01 -10.77
CA GLY A 78 3.52 4.51 -9.45
C GLY A 78 3.76 5.55 -8.36
N THR A 79 3.78 5.05 -7.14
CA THR A 79 4.20 5.84 -5.98
C THR A 79 5.35 5.15 -5.27
N LEU A 80 6.35 5.93 -4.88
CA LEU A 80 7.46 5.51 -4.04
C LEU A 80 7.19 5.98 -2.61
N SER A 81 7.08 5.05 -1.65
CA SER A 81 7.19 5.45 -0.25
C SER A 81 8.67 5.64 0.10
N THR A 82 9.00 6.79 0.69
CA THR A 82 10.35 7.05 1.18
C THR A 82 10.51 6.66 2.65
N ASP A 83 9.41 6.36 3.36
CA ASP A 83 9.33 5.90 4.75
C ASP A 83 10.38 6.53 5.70
N THR A 84 10.76 7.79 5.51
CA THR A 84 11.78 8.41 6.37
C THR A 84 11.23 8.46 7.79
N ALA A 85 11.97 7.88 8.73
CA ALA A 85 11.51 7.62 10.09
C ALA A 85 10.99 8.91 10.76
N ALA A 86 9.67 9.11 10.76
CA ALA A 86 8.97 10.25 11.38
C ALA A 86 9.70 11.60 11.24
N SER A 87 10.29 11.87 10.06
CA SER A 87 11.13 13.06 9.87
C SER A 87 10.25 14.31 9.99
N ARG A 88 10.42 15.06 11.09
CA ARG A 88 9.72 16.33 11.30
C ARG A 88 10.39 17.40 10.43
N GLY A 89 10.01 17.46 9.16
CA GLY A 89 10.50 18.45 8.21
C GLY A 89 11.64 17.97 7.32
N GLY A 90 11.49 16.75 6.77
CA GLY A 90 12.47 16.18 5.86
C GLY A 90 12.67 16.97 4.56
N CYS A 91 13.63 16.54 3.75
CA CYS A 91 14.00 17.15 2.47
C CYS A 91 14.55 16.12 1.49
N ALA A 92 14.92 16.55 0.28
CA ALA A 92 15.42 15.64 -0.76
C ALA A 92 16.66 14.83 -0.33
N ALA A 93 17.50 15.41 0.53
CA ALA A 93 18.65 14.73 1.13
C ALA A 93 18.25 13.43 1.84
N ASP A 94 17.14 13.39 2.56
CA ASP A 94 16.68 12.17 3.25
C ASP A 94 16.34 11.05 2.26
N GLY A 95 15.75 11.40 1.12
CA GLY A 95 15.45 10.45 0.05
C GLY A 95 16.73 9.85 -0.53
N TRP A 96 17.73 10.67 -0.82
CA TRP A 96 19.03 10.20 -1.33
C TRP A 96 19.80 9.36 -0.29
N LEU A 97 19.78 9.75 0.98
CA LEU A 97 20.43 8.96 2.05
C LEU A 97 19.71 7.63 2.29
N THR A 98 18.38 7.62 2.23
CA THR A 98 17.58 6.39 2.32
C THR A 98 17.88 5.45 1.17
N LEU A 99 18.08 5.99 -0.05
CA LEU A 99 18.55 5.22 -1.18
C LEU A 99 19.96 4.64 -0.94
N SER A 100 20.88 5.48 -0.45
CA SER A 100 22.27 5.08 -0.12
C SER A 100 22.31 3.96 0.93
N ALA A 101 21.48 4.06 1.97
CA ALA A 101 21.41 3.10 3.07
C ALA A 101 20.57 1.85 2.73
N GLY A 102 19.71 1.92 1.71
CA GLY A 102 18.72 0.89 1.39
C GLY A 102 17.64 0.71 2.47
N THR A 103 17.60 1.59 3.47
CA THR A 103 16.64 1.60 4.59
C THR A 103 16.33 3.04 4.98
N PRO A 104 15.13 3.31 5.52
CA PRO A 104 14.76 4.62 6.04
C PRO A 104 15.77 5.30 6.96
N VAL A 105 16.27 6.48 6.55
CA VAL A 105 17.14 7.34 7.37
C VAL A 105 16.78 8.82 7.16
N ASP A 106 17.34 9.71 7.99
CA ASP A 106 17.24 11.16 7.81
C ASP A 106 18.63 11.83 7.78
N ALA A 107 18.68 13.04 7.22
CA ALA A 107 19.87 13.87 7.12
C ALA A 107 20.14 14.72 8.38
N GLY A 108 19.37 14.53 9.45
CA GLY A 108 19.45 15.35 10.67
C GLY A 108 19.15 16.83 10.42
N GLY A 109 18.26 17.14 9.48
CA GLY A 109 17.91 18.51 9.08
C GLY A 109 18.88 19.18 8.09
N ARG A 110 19.88 18.44 7.57
CA ARG A 110 20.83 18.94 6.57
C ARG A 110 20.28 18.79 5.16
N CYS A 111 19.56 19.80 4.71
CA CYS A 111 18.91 19.78 3.39
C CYS A 111 19.78 20.28 2.24
N ALA A 112 20.80 21.08 2.55
CA ALA A 112 21.77 21.52 1.57
C ALA A 112 22.98 20.59 1.61
N VAL A 113 23.34 20.03 0.45
CA VAL A 113 24.49 19.15 0.30
C VAL A 113 25.60 19.92 -0.39
N ALA A 114 26.81 19.83 0.15
CA ALA A 114 28.00 20.34 -0.51
C ALA A 114 28.91 19.16 -0.88
N VAL A 115 29.38 19.15 -2.12
CA VAL A 115 30.29 18.14 -2.65
C VAL A 115 31.55 18.84 -3.13
N THR A 116 32.70 18.22 -2.88
CA THR A 116 33.99 18.69 -3.44
C THR A 116 34.05 18.41 -4.94
N GLY A 117 34.93 19.10 -5.67
CA GLY A 117 35.07 18.89 -7.12
C GLY A 117 35.46 17.46 -7.52
N THR A 118 35.94 16.65 -6.57
CA THR A 118 36.33 15.24 -6.77
C THR A 118 35.31 14.26 -6.18
N GLY A 119 34.08 14.69 -5.85
CA GLY A 119 33.01 13.79 -5.40
C GLY A 119 33.03 13.41 -3.91
N GLY A 120 33.77 14.12 -3.05
CA GLY A 120 33.67 13.95 -1.60
C GLY A 120 32.53 14.76 -1.00
N VAL A 121 31.60 14.10 -0.30
CA VAL A 121 30.46 14.73 0.39
C VAL A 121 30.94 15.40 1.68
N ARG A 122 30.65 16.70 1.85
CA ARG A 122 30.99 17.43 3.09
C ARG A 122 30.12 16.96 4.25
N ASP A 123 30.69 17.01 5.45
CA ASP A 123 30.02 16.66 6.70
C ASP A 123 29.45 15.23 6.71
N TRP A 124 30.03 14.31 5.93
CA TRP A 124 29.57 12.92 5.80
C TRP A 124 29.39 12.21 7.15
N ARG A 125 30.36 12.36 8.06
CA ARG A 125 30.32 11.75 9.39
C ARG A 125 29.11 12.20 10.23
N ASP A 126 28.64 13.42 10.03
CA ASP A 126 27.43 13.90 10.70
C ASP A 126 26.17 13.26 10.12
N LEU A 127 26.14 13.05 8.80
CA LEU A 127 25.05 12.33 8.11
C LEU A 127 25.01 10.87 8.56
N GLU A 128 26.16 10.20 8.68
CA GLU A 128 26.25 8.85 9.23
C GLU A 128 25.71 8.78 10.66
N THR A 129 26.06 9.77 11.49
CA THR A 129 25.58 9.84 12.87
C THR A 129 24.06 9.98 12.92
N ALA A 130 23.47 10.79 12.03
CA ALA A 130 22.02 10.93 11.92
C ALA A 130 21.35 9.63 11.43
N ALA A 131 21.91 9.00 10.40
CA ALA A 131 21.42 7.73 9.87
C ALA A 131 21.47 6.59 10.91
N ALA A 132 22.53 6.53 11.72
CA ALA A 132 22.72 5.51 12.75
C ALA A 132 21.66 5.57 13.86
N VAL A 133 21.03 6.72 14.13
CA VAL A 133 19.90 6.83 15.08
C VAL A 133 18.74 5.92 14.67
N HIS A 134 18.58 5.68 13.37
CA HIS A 134 17.56 4.81 12.79
C HIS A 134 18.08 3.41 12.44
N GLY A 135 19.33 3.10 12.80
CA GLY A 135 19.98 1.83 12.49
C GLY A 135 20.39 1.65 11.02
N GLY A 136 20.43 2.74 10.23
CA GLY A 136 20.88 2.70 8.84
C GLY A 136 22.39 2.91 8.71
N THR A 137 22.99 2.28 7.71
CA THR A 137 24.40 2.44 7.34
C THR A 137 24.48 3.08 5.97
N LEU A 138 25.06 4.28 5.88
CA LEU A 138 25.22 4.97 4.60
C LEU A 138 26.26 4.27 3.72
N GLY A 139 26.11 4.41 2.40
CA GLY A 139 27.01 3.83 1.41
C GLY A 139 26.80 2.36 1.08
N ALA A 140 25.81 1.71 1.68
CA ALA A 140 25.46 0.32 1.41
C ALA A 140 25.16 0.04 -0.08
N LEU A 141 24.59 1.02 -0.80
CA LEU A 141 24.37 0.94 -2.24
C LEU A 141 25.68 0.85 -3.03
N ALA A 142 26.65 1.72 -2.74
CA ALA A 142 27.96 1.75 -3.41
C ALA A 142 28.82 0.54 -3.02
N GLU A 143 28.77 0.12 -1.75
CA GLU A 143 29.55 -1.02 -1.23
C GLU A 143 29.06 -2.38 -1.72
N ALA A 144 27.85 -2.46 -2.26
CA ALA A 144 27.33 -3.67 -2.90
C ALA A 144 28.10 -4.08 -4.19
N GLY A 145 29.19 -3.38 -4.54
CA GLY A 145 29.98 -3.63 -5.75
C GLY A 145 29.43 -2.92 -6.99
N ALA A 146 28.53 -1.96 -6.78
CA ALA A 146 27.89 -1.21 -7.84
C ALA A 146 28.84 -0.16 -8.44
N CYS A 147 29.07 -0.18 -9.75
CA CYS A 147 29.62 1.00 -10.44
C CYS A 147 28.48 2.02 -10.53
N LEU A 148 28.63 3.15 -9.82
CA LEU A 148 27.66 4.24 -9.76
C LEU A 148 28.33 5.53 -10.24
N THR A 149 27.69 6.24 -11.16
CA THR A 149 28.01 7.64 -11.46
C THR A 149 27.00 8.53 -10.74
N ALA A 150 27.48 9.56 -10.04
CA ALA A 150 26.63 10.60 -9.48
C ALA A 150 26.75 11.88 -10.30
N VAL A 151 25.62 12.42 -10.72
CA VAL A 151 25.53 13.67 -11.46
C VAL A 151 24.86 14.72 -10.57
N GLY A 152 25.66 15.66 -10.09
CA GLY A 152 25.24 16.74 -9.21
C GLY A 152 25.21 16.41 -7.70
N PRO A 153 25.06 17.43 -6.85
CA PRO A 153 25.35 17.34 -5.42
C PRO A 153 24.43 16.39 -4.64
N ALA A 154 23.12 16.40 -4.90
CA ALA A 154 22.20 15.55 -4.14
C ALA A 154 22.36 14.06 -4.51
N ALA A 155 22.58 13.76 -5.79
CA ALA A 155 22.87 12.40 -6.25
C ALA A 155 24.15 11.82 -5.62
N ALA A 156 25.14 12.67 -5.29
CA ALA A 156 26.35 12.23 -4.60
C ALA A 156 26.05 11.60 -3.23
N LEU A 157 25.00 12.03 -2.52
CA LEU A 157 24.58 11.37 -1.28
C LEU A 157 24.16 9.91 -1.50
N GLY A 158 23.42 9.66 -2.59
CA GLY A 158 22.96 8.33 -2.97
C GLY A 158 24.09 7.38 -3.38
N ALA A 159 25.12 7.92 -4.03
CA ALA A 159 26.23 7.15 -4.61
C ALA A 159 27.50 7.10 -3.75
N ALA A 160 27.59 7.89 -2.68
CA ALA A 160 28.76 7.90 -1.81
C ALA A 160 28.96 6.54 -1.14
N ARG A 161 30.23 6.16 -0.94
CA ARG A 161 30.64 5.00 -0.14
C ARG A 161 30.55 5.32 1.35
N GLY A 162 30.83 4.33 2.21
CA GLY A 162 30.89 4.54 3.66
C GLY A 162 31.90 5.62 4.10
N ASP A 163 32.90 5.98 3.28
CA ASP A 163 33.83 7.07 3.58
C ASP A 163 33.38 8.46 3.09
N GLY A 164 32.20 8.54 2.45
CA GLY A 164 31.65 9.78 1.89
C GLY A 164 32.20 10.17 0.53
N THR A 165 33.00 9.31 -0.11
CA THR A 165 33.50 9.53 -1.48
C THR A 165 32.62 8.86 -2.51
N VAL A 166 32.41 9.53 -3.65
CA VAL A 166 31.76 8.95 -4.83
C VAL A 166 32.81 8.36 -5.77
N ALA A 167 32.49 7.23 -6.42
CA ALA A 167 33.38 6.60 -7.39
C ALA A 167 33.62 7.46 -8.63
N GLU A 168 32.53 7.92 -9.24
CA GLU A 168 32.51 8.76 -10.41
C GLU A 168 31.51 9.89 -10.16
N TYR A 169 32.02 11.11 -10.05
CA TYR A 169 31.22 12.31 -9.83
C TYR A 169 31.34 13.23 -11.03
N LEU A 170 30.21 13.67 -11.56
CA LEU A 170 30.12 14.63 -12.65
C LEU A 170 29.26 15.82 -12.23
N PRO A 171 29.71 17.06 -12.45
CA PRO A 171 28.83 18.22 -12.51
C PRO A 171 27.75 18.02 -13.59
N VAL A 172 26.56 18.59 -13.38
CA VAL A 172 25.46 18.48 -14.35
C VAL A 172 25.86 19.05 -15.72
N ASP A 173 26.54 20.19 -15.76
CA ASP A 173 26.97 20.84 -17.01
C ASP A 173 27.90 19.94 -17.83
N ASP A 174 28.79 19.21 -17.15
CA ASP A 174 29.73 18.27 -17.78
C ASP A 174 28.97 17.03 -18.31
N PHE A 175 27.99 16.53 -17.56
CA PHE A 175 27.13 15.44 -17.99
C PHE A 175 26.31 15.79 -19.24
N VAL A 176 25.70 16.99 -19.27
CA VAL A 176 24.90 17.46 -20.41
C VAL A 176 25.78 17.73 -21.63
N SER A 177 26.87 18.50 -21.46
CA SER A 177 27.79 18.83 -22.56
C SER A 177 28.57 17.62 -23.09
N GLY A 178 28.81 16.62 -22.23
CA GLY A 178 29.37 15.32 -22.60
C GLY A 178 28.37 14.38 -23.30
N GLY A 179 27.16 14.84 -23.62
CA GLY A 179 26.14 14.05 -24.31
C GLY A 179 25.63 12.88 -23.46
N TYR A 180 25.53 13.08 -22.15
CA TYR A 180 25.05 12.11 -21.18
C TYR A 180 25.91 10.84 -21.06
N ALA A 181 27.15 10.83 -21.54
CA ALA A 181 28.04 9.67 -21.42
C ALA A 181 28.51 9.46 -19.96
N THR A 182 28.50 8.21 -19.49
CA THR A 182 29.03 7.80 -18.17
C THR A 182 29.73 6.46 -18.28
N ALA A 183 30.69 6.17 -17.40
CA ALA A 183 31.37 4.86 -17.44
C ALA A 183 30.59 3.76 -16.70
N CYS A 184 29.72 4.12 -15.76
CA CYS A 184 28.92 3.17 -15.00
C CYS A 184 27.54 2.88 -15.63
N PRO A 185 27.01 1.64 -15.44
CA PRO A 185 25.67 1.25 -15.89
C PRO A 185 24.56 1.86 -15.05
N VAL A 186 24.84 2.32 -13.82
CA VAL A 186 23.87 3.01 -12.98
C VAL A 186 24.31 4.46 -12.78
N VAL A 187 23.40 5.38 -13.10
CA VAL A 187 23.63 6.82 -13.01
C VAL A 187 22.57 7.42 -12.10
N LEU A 188 23.00 8.09 -11.03
CA LEU A 188 22.14 8.86 -10.15
C LEU A 188 22.24 10.32 -10.56
N VAL A 189 21.11 10.97 -10.78
CA VAL A 189 21.05 12.34 -11.31
C VAL A 189 20.24 13.22 -10.38
N ASP A 190 20.83 14.34 -9.97
CA ASP A 190 20.17 15.42 -9.24
C ASP A 190 19.27 16.20 -10.20
N GLY A 191 17.99 15.81 -10.26
CA GLY A 191 17.01 16.34 -11.19
C GLY A 191 16.67 17.81 -10.97
N ASP A 192 16.95 18.36 -9.78
CA ASP A 192 16.76 19.78 -9.50
C ASP A 192 17.85 20.64 -10.15
N GLN A 193 19.04 20.08 -10.30
CA GLN A 193 20.16 20.71 -11.01
C GLN A 193 20.10 20.48 -12.52
N LEU A 194 19.38 19.46 -13.00
CA LEU A 194 19.19 19.15 -14.43
C LEU A 194 18.35 20.19 -15.21
N PHE A 195 18.19 21.39 -14.67
CA PHE A 195 17.58 22.61 -15.23
C PHE A 195 16.11 22.56 -15.68
N GLY A 196 15.25 23.22 -14.88
CA GLY A 196 14.13 24.05 -15.37
C GLY A 196 13.14 23.39 -16.35
N SER A 197 12.78 24.13 -17.42
CA SER A 197 11.85 23.69 -18.46
C SER A 197 12.36 22.53 -19.32
N ASP A 198 13.66 22.25 -19.27
CA ASP A 198 14.33 21.36 -20.23
C ASP A 198 14.52 19.95 -19.67
N ARG A 199 14.21 19.73 -18.38
CA ARG A 199 14.25 18.41 -17.72
C ARG A 199 13.50 17.34 -18.51
N GLU A 200 12.31 17.67 -19.03
CA GLU A 200 11.51 16.74 -19.82
C GLU A 200 12.25 16.30 -21.09
N ALA A 201 12.87 17.25 -21.80
CA ALA A 201 13.68 16.97 -22.99
C ALA A 201 14.92 16.14 -22.64
N ALA A 202 15.57 16.39 -21.50
CA ALA A 202 16.71 15.62 -21.03
C ALA A 202 16.30 14.17 -20.67
N VAL A 203 15.20 13.98 -19.95
CA VAL A 203 14.67 12.65 -19.63
C VAL A 203 14.28 11.90 -20.91
N ALA A 204 13.62 12.57 -21.86
CA ALA A 204 13.28 12.00 -23.16
C ALA A 204 14.52 11.59 -23.96
N ALA A 205 15.56 12.43 -23.97
CA ALA A 205 16.83 12.14 -24.63
C ALA A 205 17.53 10.91 -24.02
N LEU A 206 17.61 10.84 -22.69
CA LEU A 206 18.16 9.69 -21.97
C LEU A 206 17.35 8.42 -22.23
N ALA A 207 16.03 8.51 -22.24
CA ALA A 207 15.14 7.36 -22.49
C ALA A 207 15.19 6.86 -23.94
N ALA A 208 15.65 7.70 -24.88
CA ALA A 208 15.83 7.33 -26.29
C ALA A 208 17.17 6.63 -26.55
N GLU A 209 18.10 6.61 -25.60
CA GLU A 209 19.35 5.86 -25.72
C GLU A 209 19.08 4.34 -25.69
N PRO A 210 19.63 3.55 -26.63
CA PRO A 210 19.48 2.10 -26.63
C PRO A 210 19.95 1.48 -25.30
N GLY A 211 19.23 0.46 -24.82
CA GLY A 211 19.54 -0.23 -23.57
C GLY A 211 19.29 0.58 -22.30
N THR A 212 18.79 1.82 -22.42
CA THR A 212 18.62 2.73 -21.29
C THR A 212 17.19 2.73 -20.76
N ARG A 213 17.08 2.65 -19.43
CA ARG A 213 15.86 2.91 -18.68
C ARG A 213 16.06 4.13 -17.79
N VAL A 214 15.11 5.03 -17.81
CA VAL A 214 15.09 6.19 -16.93
C VAL A 214 13.97 6.01 -15.90
N VAL A 215 14.35 6.07 -14.62
CA VAL A 215 13.42 6.16 -13.50
C VAL A 215 13.45 7.60 -13.02
N VAL A 216 12.31 8.26 -13.02
CA VAL A 216 12.17 9.58 -12.38
C VAL A 216 11.42 9.38 -11.08
N ALA A 217 12.02 9.80 -9.97
CA ALA A 217 11.47 9.59 -8.63
C ALA A 217 11.42 10.90 -7.86
N GLY A 218 10.29 11.17 -7.21
CA GLY A 218 10.20 12.21 -6.20
C GLY A 218 11.00 11.81 -4.95
N LEU A 219 12.14 12.46 -4.72
CA LEU A 219 12.97 12.21 -3.55
C LEU A 219 12.76 13.33 -2.53
N GLY A 220 12.18 12.97 -1.39
CA GLY A 220 11.84 13.90 -0.31
C GLY A 220 10.74 14.91 -0.66
N PRO A 221 10.26 15.67 0.34
CA PRO A 221 9.40 16.81 0.08
C PRO A 221 10.19 17.93 -0.62
N GLY A 222 9.54 18.68 -1.50
CA GLY A 222 10.03 20.02 -1.86
C GLY A 222 10.09 20.90 -0.60
N ALA A 223 10.82 22.02 -0.66
CA ALA A 223 11.24 22.85 0.49
C ALA A 223 10.18 23.31 1.52
N LEU A 224 8.91 22.92 1.40
CA LEU A 224 7.78 23.41 2.20
C LEU A 224 6.76 22.33 2.67
N ARG A 225 7.03 21.02 2.55
CA ARG A 225 6.10 19.96 3.02
C ARG A 225 6.74 19.06 4.08
N ARG A 226 5.97 18.73 5.15
CA ARG A 226 6.45 17.96 6.32
C ARG A 226 6.07 16.49 6.29
N ASP A 227 5.52 16.00 5.19
CA ASP A 227 4.73 14.77 5.21
C ASP A 227 5.45 13.62 4.49
N SER A 228 5.35 12.42 5.07
CA SER A 228 5.80 11.12 4.54
C SER A 228 4.93 10.61 3.40
N ASP A 229 4.42 11.53 2.58
CA ASP A 229 3.48 11.21 1.51
C ASP A 229 4.17 10.34 0.45
N PRO A 230 3.45 9.35 -0.10
CA PRO A 230 3.92 8.63 -1.28
C PRO A 230 4.28 9.64 -2.38
N ARG A 231 5.49 9.51 -2.92
CA ARG A 231 6.01 10.39 -3.97
C ARG A 231 5.75 9.78 -5.33
N PRO A 232 5.52 10.58 -6.38
CA PRO A 232 5.40 10.01 -7.71
C PRO A 232 6.71 9.35 -8.12
N VAL A 233 6.61 8.22 -8.82
CA VAL A 233 7.72 7.59 -9.52
C VAL A 233 7.20 7.13 -10.86
N TRP A 234 8.00 7.29 -11.90
CA TRP A 234 7.69 6.73 -13.20
C TRP A 234 8.95 6.25 -13.89
N VAL A 235 8.74 5.36 -14.85
CA VAL A 235 9.78 4.65 -15.58
C VAL A 235 9.46 4.75 -17.05
N VAL A 236 10.46 5.10 -17.85
CA VAL A 236 10.40 5.20 -19.31
C VAL A 236 11.67 4.58 -19.93
N GLY A 237 11.62 4.33 -21.23
CA GLY A 237 12.75 3.76 -22.00
C GLY A 237 12.51 2.30 -22.40
N GLU A 238 13.60 1.61 -22.75
CA GLU A 238 13.51 0.31 -23.41
C GLU A 238 12.93 -0.79 -22.50
N GLY A 239 12.04 -1.61 -23.07
CA GLY A 239 11.42 -2.75 -22.39
C GLY A 239 10.37 -2.37 -21.34
N VAL A 240 10.04 -1.09 -21.20
CA VAL A 240 8.96 -0.63 -20.34
C VAL A 240 7.61 -0.84 -21.04
N VAL A 241 6.70 -1.51 -20.34
CA VAL A 241 5.30 -1.66 -20.76
C VAL A 241 4.47 -0.60 -20.05
N GLU A 242 3.42 -0.13 -20.71
CA GLU A 242 2.48 0.81 -20.10
C GLU A 242 1.76 0.17 -18.90
N GLY A 243 1.78 0.81 -17.73
CA GLY A 243 1.11 0.26 -16.56
C GLY A 243 1.53 0.83 -15.21
N GLU A 244 0.94 0.29 -14.15
CA GLU A 244 1.27 0.69 -12.78
C GLU A 244 2.59 0.09 -12.33
N LEU A 245 3.51 0.93 -11.84
CA LEU A 245 4.77 0.49 -11.24
C LEU A 245 4.53 -0.04 -9.83
N VAL A 246 4.91 -1.29 -9.60
CA VAL A 246 4.73 -2.02 -8.34
C VAL A 246 6.02 -2.77 -7.97
N ALA A 247 6.13 -3.18 -6.71
CA ALA A 247 7.16 -4.13 -6.29
C ALA A 247 6.91 -5.52 -6.90
N ALA A 248 7.92 -6.39 -6.86
CA ALA A 248 7.84 -7.75 -7.41
C ALA A 248 6.71 -8.62 -6.81
N ASP A 249 6.30 -8.36 -5.56
CA ASP A 249 5.19 -9.04 -4.90
C ASP A 249 3.81 -8.41 -5.23
N GLY A 250 3.79 -7.38 -6.10
CA GLY A 250 2.62 -6.63 -6.49
C GLY A 250 2.15 -5.62 -5.43
N ALA A 251 2.96 -5.31 -4.42
CA ALA A 251 2.70 -4.23 -3.49
C ALA A 251 3.12 -2.86 -4.08
N PRO A 252 2.68 -1.74 -3.47
CA PRO A 252 3.23 -0.42 -3.78
C PRO A 252 4.75 -0.41 -3.67
N ALA A 253 5.45 0.11 -4.67
CA ALA A 253 6.91 0.18 -4.66
C ALA A 253 7.43 1.09 -3.53
N GLY A 254 8.38 0.59 -2.76
CA GLY A 254 9.13 1.36 -1.78
C GLY A 254 10.49 1.81 -2.33
N ILE A 255 11.09 2.80 -1.68
CA ILE A 255 12.48 3.22 -1.98
C ILE A 255 13.49 2.08 -1.78
N ALA A 256 13.21 1.13 -0.89
CA ALA A 256 14.03 -0.08 -0.73
C ALA A 256 13.97 -1.00 -1.96
N ASP A 257 12.82 -1.10 -2.63
CA ASP A 257 12.67 -1.87 -3.88
C ASP A 257 13.47 -1.21 -5.01
N LEU A 258 13.44 0.13 -5.08
CA LEU A 258 14.25 0.91 -6.01
C LEU A 258 15.75 0.74 -5.72
N ALA A 259 16.19 0.80 -4.46
CA ALA A 259 17.57 0.55 -4.08
C ALA A 259 18.01 -0.89 -4.40
N ALA A 260 17.12 -1.87 -4.26
CA ALA A 260 17.39 -3.25 -4.68
C ALA A 260 17.51 -3.36 -6.22
N GLU A 261 16.69 -2.62 -6.98
CA GLU A 261 16.80 -2.54 -8.44
C GLU A 261 18.14 -1.94 -8.89
N LEU A 262 18.55 -0.81 -8.33
CA LEU A 262 19.85 -0.18 -8.65
C LEU A 262 21.01 -1.12 -8.38
N ARG A 263 21.02 -1.82 -7.23
CA ARG A 263 22.05 -2.83 -6.91
C ARG A 263 22.10 -3.95 -7.93
N ARG A 264 20.93 -4.44 -8.38
CA ARG A 264 20.86 -5.52 -9.37
C ARG A 264 21.43 -5.10 -10.72
N VAL A 265 21.03 -3.94 -11.24
CA VAL A 265 21.58 -3.43 -12.50
C VAL A 265 23.09 -3.24 -12.38
N ALA A 266 23.55 -2.63 -11.29
CA ALA A 266 24.98 -2.35 -11.12
C ALA A 266 25.85 -3.61 -10.96
N THR A 267 25.28 -4.72 -10.51
CA THR A 267 25.98 -6.02 -10.34
C THR A 267 25.68 -7.01 -11.47
N GLY A 268 24.77 -6.68 -12.39
CA GLY A 268 24.27 -7.61 -13.41
C GLY A 268 23.48 -8.80 -12.84
N ALA A 269 22.94 -8.70 -11.62
CA ALA A 269 22.37 -9.83 -10.88
C ALA A 269 20.84 -9.94 -10.99
N GLY A 270 20.34 -11.07 -11.51
CA GLY A 270 18.98 -11.59 -11.26
C GLY A 270 17.80 -10.79 -11.85
N PRO A 271 16.55 -11.25 -11.64
CA PRO A 271 15.35 -10.58 -12.15
C PRO A 271 15.06 -9.27 -11.39
N ALA A 272 14.47 -8.30 -12.09
CA ALA A 272 14.08 -7.00 -11.54
C ALA A 272 13.16 -7.13 -10.31
N GLY A 273 13.23 -6.16 -9.42
CA GLY A 273 12.36 -6.07 -8.22
C GLY A 273 11.26 -5.06 -8.38
N LEU A 274 11.30 -4.30 -9.46
CA LEU A 274 10.18 -3.53 -9.94
C LEU A 274 9.46 -4.33 -11.04
N GLY A 275 8.15 -4.36 -10.94
CA GLY A 275 7.26 -4.91 -11.93
C GLY A 275 6.28 -3.85 -12.43
N VAL A 276 5.67 -4.14 -13.55
CA VAL A 276 4.59 -3.34 -14.12
C VAL A 276 3.32 -4.17 -14.15
N ARG A 277 2.24 -3.62 -13.61
CA ARG A 277 0.91 -4.15 -13.83
C ARG A 277 0.32 -3.49 -15.07
N PRO A 278 0.09 -4.22 -16.18
CA PRO A 278 -0.37 -3.62 -17.43
C PRO A 278 -1.68 -2.85 -17.24
N GLY A 279 -1.75 -1.65 -17.82
CA GLY A 279 -2.93 -0.79 -17.75
C GLY A 279 -2.64 0.59 -18.33
N PRO A 280 -3.68 1.38 -18.64
CA PRO A 280 -3.49 2.70 -19.21
C PRO A 280 -2.83 3.64 -18.20
N VAL A 281 -1.72 4.25 -18.59
CA VAL A 281 -0.99 5.24 -17.79
C VAL A 281 -0.80 6.50 -18.61
N ASP A 282 -1.62 7.49 -18.29
CA ASP A 282 -1.49 8.87 -18.75
C ASP A 282 -1.15 9.76 -17.54
N ALA A 283 -0.77 11.01 -17.78
CA ALA A 283 -0.46 11.95 -16.71
C ALA A 283 -1.62 12.07 -15.69
N ALA A 284 -2.87 12.03 -16.18
CA ALA A 284 -4.05 12.15 -15.34
C ALA A 284 -4.29 10.91 -14.46
N SER A 285 -4.00 9.71 -14.93
CA SER A 285 -4.16 8.46 -14.19
C SER A 285 -3.04 8.30 -13.16
N ALA A 286 -1.80 8.64 -13.53
CA ALA A 286 -0.67 8.68 -12.61
C ALA A 286 -0.89 9.74 -11.51
N GLY A 287 -1.41 10.92 -11.85
CA GLY A 287 -1.77 11.95 -10.87
C GLY A 287 -2.85 11.47 -9.89
N ARG A 288 -3.90 10.82 -10.41
CA ARG A 288 -4.96 10.21 -9.57
C ARG A 288 -4.42 9.09 -8.68
N LEU A 289 -3.47 8.31 -9.16
CA LEU A 289 -2.82 7.25 -8.38
C LEU A 289 -2.07 7.85 -7.18
N VAL A 290 -1.26 8.88 -7.42
CA VAL A 290 -0.50 9.57 -6.35
C VAL A 290 -1.46 10.22 -5.35
N GLU A 291 -2.50 10.91 -5.83
CA GLU A 291 -3.53 11.51 -4.97
C GLU A 291 -4.25 10.45 -4.12
N ASP A 292 -4.64 9.32 -4.71
CA ASP A 292 -5.29 8.22 -4.01
C ASP A 292 -4.40 7.64 -2.91
N ARG A 293 -3.12 7.39 -3.22
CA ARG A 293 -2.16 6.83 -2.26
C ARG A 293 -1.83 7.82 -1.14
N THR A 294 -1.73 9.11 -1.45
CA THR A 294 -1.55 10.17 -0.44
C THR A 294 -2.76 10.28 0.48
N ALA A 295 -3.97 10.29 -0.09
CA ALA A 295 -5.21 10.31 0.68
C ALA A 295 -5.36 9.08 1.59
N LEU A 296 -4.94 7.90 1.10
CA LEU A 296 -4.89 6.67 1.90
C LEU A 296 -3.87 6.76 3.04
N ALA A 297 -2.67 7.30 2.79
CA ALA A 297 -1.62 7.44 3.79
C ALA A 297 -2.06 8.33 4.97
N HIS A 298 -2.68 9.48 4.69
CA HIS A 298 -3.15 10.39 5.74
C HIS A 298 -4.28 9.84 6.60
N ARG A 299 -5.15 8.96 6.06
CA ARG A 299 -6.33 8.48 6.78
C ARG A 299 -6.09 7.21 7.61
N GLY A 300 -4.85 6.72 7.66
CA GLY A 300 -4.47 5.55 8.45
C GLY A 300 -4.72 5.70 9.96
N ASP A 301 -4.72 6.92 10.49
CA ASP A 301 -4.92 7.18 11.93
C ASP A 301 -6.41 7.15 12.35
N VAL A 302 -7.33 7.36 11.39
CA VAL A 302 -8.79 7.31 11.58
C VAL A 302 -9.26 5.93 12.04
N LEU A 303 -8.55 4.88 11.61
CA LEU A 303 -8.80 3.50 12.00
C LEU A 303 -8.65 3.22 13.49
N ALA A 304 -7.58 3.74 14.09
CA ALA A 304 -7.34 3.58 15.51
C ALA A 304 -8.48 4.25 16.30
N GLY A 305 -8.92 5.43 15.85
CA GLY A 305 -10.09 6.13 16.40
C GLY A 305 -11.40 5.32 16.27
N LEU A 306 -11.68 4.79 15.08
CA LEU A 306 -12.88 4.00 14.79
C LEU A 306 -12.99 2.73 15.65
N VAL A 307 -11.89 1.97 15.76
CA VAL A 307 -11.84 0.75 16.57
C VAL A 307 -12.03 1.10 18.05
N VAL A 308 -11.39 2.16 18.53
CA VAL A 308 -11.56 2.64 19.92
C VAL A 308 -12.99 3.08 20.19
N VAL A 309 -13.62 3.85 19.29
CA VAL A 309 -15.03 4.28 19.46
C VAL A 309 -15.99 3.10 19.45
N ALA A 310 -15.81 2.12 18.55
CA ALA A 310 -16.65 0.93 18.51
C ALA A 310 -16.51 0.09 19.78
N LEU A 311 -15.30 -0.07 20.31
CA LEU A 311 -15.03 -0.77 21.57
C LEU A 311 -15.61 -0.02 22.78
N LEU A 312 -15.49 1.31 22.83
CA LEU A 312 -16.05 2.15 23.89
C LEU A 312 -17.59 2.13 23.88
N ALA A 313 -18.21 2.19 22.69
CA ALA A 313 -19.66 2.08 22.56
C ALA A 313 -20.16 0.69 23.02
N ALA A 314 -19.46 -0.37 22.65
CA ALA A 314 -19.77 -1.73 23.12
C ALA A 314 -19.62 -1.85 24.65
N ALA A 315 -18.55 -1.29 25.22
CA ALA A 315 -18.32 -1.27 26.67
C ALA A 315 -19.41 -0.47 27.40
N ALA A 316 -19.81 0.70 26.90
CA ALA A 316 -20.87 1.53 27.49
C ALA A 316 -22.23 0.80 27.54
N VAL A 317 -22.59 0.04 26.50
CA VAL A 317 -23.84 -0.76 26.49
C VAL A 317 -23.77 -1.95 27.46
N VAL A 318 -22.59 -2.54 27.65
CA VAL A 318 -22.37 -3.64 28.60
C VAL A 318 -22.41 -3.14 30.05
N VAL A 319 -21.78 -1.99 30.33
CA VAL A 319 -21.64 -1.40 31.66
C VAL A 319 -22.90 -0.67 32.14
N GLY A 320 -23.75 -0.18 31.22
CA GLY A 320 -25.02 0.47 31.53
C GLY A 320 -26.01 -0.44 32.29
N ARG A 321 -25.85 -0.55 33.61
CA ARG A 321 -26.71 -1.32 34.51
C ARG A 321 -28.06 -0.61 34.66
N GLY A 322 -29.12 -1.23 34.15
CA GLY A 322 -30.50 -0.89 34.54
C GLY A 322 -31.36 -0.20 33.49
N THR A 323 -30.84 0.17 32.33
CA THR A 323 -31.65 0.85 31.30
C THR A 323 -32.51 -0.16 30.52
N ARG A 324 -33.79 0.18 30.28
CA ARG A 324 -34.69 -0.60 29.39
C ARG A 324 -34.08 -0.85 28.01
N TRP A 325 -33.18 0.04 27.58
CA TRP A 325 -32.36 -0.05 26.39
C TRP A 325 -31.45 -1.28 26.36
N ARG A 326 -30.83 -1.66 27.48
CA ARG A 326 -29.99 -2.87 27.56
C ARG A 326 -30.76 -4.13 27.17
N ARG A 327 -32.02 -4.29 27.62
CA ARG A 327 -32.84 -5.47 27.25
C ARG A 327 -33.19 -5.50 25.76
N ARG A 328 -33.40 -4.33 25.13
CA ARG A 328 -33.69 -4.22 23.69
C ARG A 328 -32.45 -4.41 22.81
N LEU A 329 -31.28 -3.90 23.25
CA LEU A 329 -30.04 -3.92 22.48
C LEU A 329 -29.16 -5.15 22.74
N ALA A 330 -29.28 -5.81 23.89
CA ALA A 330 -28.54 -7.04 24.21
C ALA A 330 -28.58 -8.12 23.12
N PRO A 331 -29.72 -8.43 22.47
CA PRO A 331 -29.73 -9.46 21.41
C PRO A 331 -29.12 -8.98 20.09
N TRP A 332 -28.76 -7.70 19.96
CA TRP A 332 -28.07 -7.12 18.80
C TRP A 332 -26.56 -6.97 19.03
N LEU A 333 -26.11 -6.87 20.27
CA LEU A 333 -24.70 -6.67 20.63
C LEU A 333 -23.77 -7.73 20.02
N ALA A 334 -24.08 -9.02 20.22
CA ALA A 334 -23.26 -10.11 19.71
C ALA A 334 -23.17 -10.16 18.17
N PRO A 335 -24.29 -10.10 17.40
CA PRO A 335 -24.18 -10.07 15.94
C PRO A 335 -23.56 -8.79 15.38
N VAL A 336 -23.77 -7.62 16.01
CA VAL A 336 -23.13 -6.36 15.59
C VAL A 336 -21.62 -6.44 15.77
N LEU A 337 -21.14 -6.87 16.94
CA LEU A 337 -19.70 -7.07 17.19
C LEU A 337 -19.09 -8.07 16.21
N ALA A 338 -19.79 -9.18 15.96
CA ALA A 338 -19.36 -10.19 15.00
C ALA A 338 -19.35 -9.68 13.54
N ALA A 339 -20.13 -8.64 13.22
CA ALA A 339 -20.24 -8.02 11.89
C ALA A 339 -19.29 -6.83 11.67
N VAL A 340 -18.56 -6.37 12.70
CA VAL A 340 -17.63 -5.23 12.57
C VAL A 340 -16.58 -5.48 11.48
N PRO A 341 -15.90 -6.65 11.42
CA PRO A 341 -14.92 -6.90 10.36
C PRO A 341 -15.56 -6.83 8.96
N ALA A 342 -16.76 -7.39 8.77
CA ALA A 342 -17.47 -7.27 7.51
C ALA A 342 -17.77 -5.80 7.15
N GLY A 343 -18.21 -4.96 8.09
CA GLY A 343 -18.43 -3.54 7.84
C GLY A 343 -17.16 -2.79 7.45
N LEU A 344 -16.03 -3.08 8.12
CA LEU A 344 -14.72 -2.53 7.78
C LEU A 344 -14.24 -3.01 6.40
N GLN A 345 -14.48 -4.26 6.03
CA GLN A 345 -14.13 -4.78 4.70
C GLN A 345 -15.07 -4.24 3.62
N LEU A 346 -16.36 -4.04 3.92
CA LEU A 346 -17.30 -3.42 2.98
C LEU A 346 -16.92 -1.98 2.66
N THR A 347 -16.28 -1.24 3.58
CA THR A 347 -15.73 0.07 3.21
C THR A 347 -14.65 0.00 2.16
N ALA A 348 -13.95 -1.12 1.99
CA ALA A 348 -13.00 -1.28 0.90
C ALA A 348 -13.65 -1.30 -0.49
N LEU A 349 -14.93 -1.70 -0.57
CA LEU A 349 -15.71 -1.62 -1.81
C LEU A 349 -16.09 -0.18 -2.16
N THR A 350 -15.91 0.74 -1.22
CA THR A 350 -16.11 2.17 -1.42
C THR A 350 -14.75 2.85 -1.46
N ARG A 351 -14.58 3.86 -2.32
CA ARG A 351 -13.38 4.73 -2.27
C ARG A 351 -13.49 5.67 -1.08
N TRP A 352 -13.56 5.13 0.14
CA TRP A 352 -13.88 5.88 1.35
C TRP A 352 -12.85 6.97 1.65
N TRP A 353 -11.61 6.78 1.20
CA TRP A 353 -10.54 7.78 1.27
C TRP A 353 -10.78 9.00 0.36
N ARG A 354 -11.68 8.91 -0.61
CA ARG A 354 -12.14 10.05 -1.42
C ARG A 354 -13.37 10.75 -0.86
N LEU A 355 -13.98 10.22 0.21
CA LEU A 355 -15.15 10.86 0.80
C LEU A 355 -14.77 12.21 1.41
N PRO A 356 -15.66 13.22 1.36
CA PRO A 356 -15.36 14.60 1.76
C PRO A 356 -15.04 14.74 3.24
N SER A 357 -15.42 13.77 4.08
CA SER A 357 -15.04 13.71 5.49
C SER A 357 -14.94 12.28 6.01
N GLU A 358 -14.13 12.12 7.05
CA GLU A 358 -13.96 10.86 7.78
C GLU A 358 -15.28 10.36 8.39
N ALA A 359 -16.15 11.27 8.80
CA ALA A 359 -17.47 10.93 9.36
C ALA A 359 -18.34 10.14 8.37
N VAL A 360 -18.24 10.41 7.07
CA VAL A 360 -18.99 9.65 6.06
C VAL A 360 -18.42 8.24 5.90
N ALA A 361 -17.10 8.07 5.96
CA ALA A 361 -16.46 6.75 5.96
C ALA A 361 -16.88 5.93 7.18
N VAL A 362 -16.83 6.55 8.37
CA VAL A 362 -17.32 5.98 9.65
C VAL A 362 -18.78 5.55 9.53
N ALA A 363 -19.64 6.41 8.99
CA ALA A 363 -21.05 6.10 8.79
C ALA A 363 -21.24 4.91 7.82
N GLY A 364 -20.42 4.82 6.78
CA GLY A 364 -20.37 3.68 5.86
C GLY A 364 -20.02 2.37 6.56
N VAL A 365 -18.97 2.36 7.41
CA VAL A 365 -18.61 1.19 8.23
C VAL A 365 -19.79 0.77 9.10
N LEU A 366 -20.37 1.71 9.84
CA LEU A 366 -21.47 1.44 10.76
C LEU A 366 -22.71 0.90 10.02
N ALA A 367 -23.06 1.50 8.88
CA ALA A 367 -24.16 1.05 8.05
C ALA A 367 -23.91 -0.38 7.52
N GLY A 368 -22.70 -0.66 7.03
CA GLY A 368 -22.30 -1.99 6.58
C GLY A 368 -22.37 -3.04 7.70
N THR A 369 -21.83 -2.73 8.88
CA THR A 369 -21.91 -3.59 10.07
C THR A 369 -23.37 -3.88 10.47
N LEU A 370 -24.21 -2.83 10.53
CA LEU A 370 -25.61 -2.97 10.91
C LEU A 370 -26.40 -3.79 9.86
N LEU A 371 -26.12 -3.59 8.58
CA LEU A 371 -26.73 -4.36 7.49
C LEU A 371 -26.41 -5.85 7.61
N VAL A 372 -25.12 -6.21 7.81
CA VAL A 372 -24.70 -7.61 7.99
C VAL A 372 -25.34 -8.22 9.23
N ALA A 373 -25.36 -7.51 10.36
CA ALA A 373 -26.00 -7.97 11.58
C ALA A 373 -27.52 -8.16 11.40
N ALA A 374 -28.20 -7.26 10.70
CA ALA A 374 -29.63 -7.35 10.42
C ALA A 374 -29.96 -8.54 9.50
N CYS A 375 -29.19 -8.73 8.43
CA CYS A 375 -29.31 -9.88 7.52
C CYS A 375 -29.09 -11.20 8.26
N ALA A 376 -28.05 -11.28 9.09
CA ALA A 376 -27.76 -12.46 9.90
C ALA A 376 -28.91 -12.78 10.88
N ARG A 377 -29.49 -11.75 11.51
CA ARG A 377 -30.63 -11.90 12.42
C ARG A 377 -31.91 -12.32 11.71
N TRP A 378 -32.15 -11.82 10.51
CA TRP A 378 -33.29 -12.19 9.68
C TRP A 378 -33.17 -13.63 9.15
N ALA A 379 -31.96 -14.06 8.78
CA ALA A 379 -31.67 -15.41 8.29
C ALA A 379 -31.63 -16.47 9.41
N ALA A 380 -31.21 -16.10 10.63
CA ALA A 380 -31.09 -16.97 11.79
C ALA A 380 -32.29 -17.93 12.03
N PRO A 381 -33.55 -17.44 12.14
CA PRO A 381 -34.69 -18.33 12.37
C PRO A 381 -34.97 -19.27 11.18
N ARG A 382 -34.63 -18.85 9.95
CA ARG A 382 -34.87 -19.64 8.74
C ARG A 382 -33.85 -20.77 8.57
N LEU A 383 -32.64 -20.56 9.09
CA LEU A 383 -31.53 -21.51 9.02
C LEU A 383 -31.33 -22.30 10.33
N ALA A 384 -32.19 -22.08 11.33
CA ALA A 384 -32.05 -22.64 12.68
C ALA A 384 -30.64 -22.43 13.29
N ALA A 385 -30.04 -21.27 13.00
CA ALA A 385 -28.71 -20.88 13.46
C ALA A 385 -28.77 -19.64 14.36
N ALA A 386 -27.73 -19.39 15.14
CA ALA A 386 -27.64 -18.17 15.93
C ALA A 386 -27.26 -16.98 15.03
N ALA A 387 -27.85 -15.80 15.24
CA ALA A 387 -27.56 -14.63 14.41
C ALA A 387 -26.06 -14.24 14.43
N TRP A 388 -25.41 -14.34 15.59
CA TRP A 388 -23.99 -14.00 15.71
C TRP A 388 -23.08 -15.02 15.00
N THR A 389 -23.45 -16.32 14.88
CA THR A 389 -22.65 -17.26 14.07
C THR A 389 -22.70 -16.88 12.60
N LEU A 390 -23.89 -16.54 12.09
CA LEU A 390 -24.05 -16.14 10.69
C LEU A 390 -23.29 -14.84 10.39
N ALA A 391 -23.32 -13.86 11.31
CA ALA A 391 -22.54 -12.63 11.19
C ALA A 391 -21.03 -12.89 11.24
N ALA A 392 -20.56 -13.75 12.16
CA ALA A 392 -19.15 -14.14 12.23
C ALA A 392 -18.68 -14.89 10.98
N THR A 393 -19.51 -15.79 10.43
CA THR A 393 -19.23 -16.47 9.17
C THR A 393 -19.19 -15.50 7.99
N ALA A 394 -20.10 -14.51 7.95
CA ALA A 394 -20.07 -13.46 6.92
C ALA A 394 -18.78 -12.63 7.04
N SER A 395 -18.39 -12.22 8.24
CA SER A 395 -17.14 -11.51 8.51
C SER A 395 -15.91 -12.34 8.12
N ALA A 396 -15.83 -13.61 8.51
CA ALA A 396 -14.75 -14.50 8.11
C ALA A 396 -14.71 -14.67 6.59
N GLY A 397 -15.87 -14.82 5.94
CA GLY A 397 -16.00 -14.85 4.49
C GLY A 397 -15.48 -13.58 3.83
N THR A 398 -15.86 -12.40 4.33
CA THR A 398 -15.34 -11.12 3.83
C THR A 398 -13.83 -11.00 4.01
N VAL A 399 -13.28 -11.43 5.16
CA VAL A 399 -11.84 -11.42 5.40
C VAL A 399 -11.13 -12.33 4.40
N VAL A 400 -11.57 -13.58 4.24
CA VAL A 400 -11.01 -14.53 3.26
C VAL A 400 -11.07 -13.97 1.85
N VAL A 401 -12.23 -13.44 1.44
CA VAL A 401 -12.41 -12.80 0.14
C VAL A 401 -11.43 -11.64 -0.04
N THR A 402 -11.29 -10.76 0.96
CA THR A 402 -10.36 -9.62 0.87
C THR A 402 -8.90 -10.02 0.92
N THR A 403 -8.53 -11.13 1.56
CA THR A 403 -7.17 -11.66 1.52
C THR A 403 -6.83 -12.33 0.19
N LEU A 404 -7.85 -12.79 -0.54
CA LEU A 404 -7.71 -13.38 -1.87
C LEU A 404 -7.82 -12.33 -3.00
N LEU A 405 -8.52 -11.22 -2.74
CA LEU A 405 -8.57 -10.08 -3.64
C LEU A 405 -7.19 -9.38 -3.68
N PRO A 406 -6.84 -8.76 -4.82
CA PRO A 406 -5.65 -7.93 -4.90
C PRO A 406 -5.65 -6.88 -3.80
N ARG A 407 -4.52 -6.75 -3.07
CA ARG A 407 -4.35 -5.81 -1.95
C ARG A 407 -4.65 -4.35 -2.33
N GLU A 408 -4.64 -4.03 -3.61
CA GLU A 408 -4.86 -2.69 -4.15
C GLU A 408 -6.31 -2.41 -4.56
N ALA A 409 -7.11 -3.45 -4.86
CA ALA A 409 -8.53 -3.28 -5.15
C ALA A 409 -9.35 -2.94 -3.89
N VAL A 410 -8.72 -3.11 -2.72
CA VAL A 410 -9.34 -3.14 -1.42
C VAL A 410 -8.51 -2.24 -0.51
N GLY A 411 -8.63 -0.92 -0.68
CA GLY A 411 -8.12 0.07 0.28
C GLY A 411 -8.91 0.02 1.59
N GLY A 412 -9.25 -1.17 2.08
CA GLY A 412 -10.06 -1.37 3.27
C GLY A 412 -9.34 -0.85 4.50
N LEU A 413 -10.13 -0.43 5.49
CA LEU A 413 -9.59 0.08 6.73
C LEU A 413 -8.70 -0.98 7.44
N LEU A 414 -8.92 -2.27 7.19
CA LEU A 414 -8.08 -3.34 7.76
C LEU A 414 -6.88 -3.75 6.88
N GLY A 415 -6.67 -3.10 5.74
CA GLY A 415 -5.57 -3.41 4.82
C GLY A 415 -4.20 -2.97 5.36
N PRO A 416 -3.11 -3.66 4.99
CA PRO A 416 -1.76 -3.17 5.28
C PRO A 416 -1.58 -1.76 4.67
N ARG A 417 -0.86 -0.90 5.38
CA ARG A 417 -0.44 0.40 4.82
C ARG A 417 0.33 0.15 3.51
N PRO A 418 0.22 1.04 2.51
CA PRO A 418 1.13 1.01 1.36
C PRO A 418 2.58 0.96 1.87
N GLY A 419 3.37 -0.03 1.45
CA GLY A 419 4.79 -0.15 1.82
C GLY A 419 5.11 -0.83 3.17
N ALA A 420 4.13 -1.03 4.06
CA ALA A 420 4.37 -1.81 5.27
C ALA A 420 4.27 -3.31 4.95
N ALA A 421 5.36 -4.05 5.13
CA ALA A 421 5.32 -5.51 5.17
C ALA A 421 4.14 -5.93 6.07
N PRO A 422 3.32 -6.92 5.66
CA PRO A 422 2.16 -7.31 6.44
C PRO A 422 2.63 -7.72 7.83
N GLY A 423 2.47 -6.82 8.79
CA GLY A 423 2.58 -7.15 10.19
C GLY A 423 1.47 -8.16 10.44
N GLY A 424 1.77 -9.46 10.31
CA GLY A 424 0.86 -10.56 10.62
C GLY A 424 0.31 -10.50 12.06
N GLY A 425 0.79 -9.54 12.84
CA GLY A 425 0.33 -9.18 14.16
C GLY A 425 -1.13 -8.77 14.27
N TRP A 426 -1.89 -8.50 13.20
CA TRP A 426 -3.35 -8.27 13.31
C TRP A 426 -4.21 -9.46 12.90
N LEU A 427 -3.74 -10.28 11.95
CA LEU A 427 -4.42 -11.52 11.55
C LEU A 427 -4.46 -12.51 12.71
N LEU A 428 -3.35 -12.68 13.43
CA LEU A 428 -3.28 -13.58 14.59
C LEU A 428 -4.25 -13.22 15.73
N PRO A 429 -4.35 -11.96 16.21
CA PRO A 429 -5.33 -11.60 17.23
C PRO A 429 -6.77 -11.61 16.69
N ALA A 430 -7.02 -11.29 15.41
CA ALA A 430 -8.36 -11.42 14.84
C ALA A 430 -8.82 -12.89 14.78
N LEU A 431 -7.91 -13.80 14.39
CA LEU A 431 -8.15 -15.25 14.33
C LEU A 431 -8.22 -15.86 15.73
N ALA A 432 -7.37 -15.42 16.66
CA ALA A 432 -7.44 -15.79 18.07
C ALA A 432 -8.74 -15.31 18.73
N LEU A 433 -9.21 -14.10 18.43
CA LEU A 433 -10.49 -13.58 18.91
C LEU A 433 -11.65 -14.40 18.33
N ALA A 434 -11.62 -14.71 17.03
CA ALA A 434 -12.62 -15.57 16.40
C ALA A 434 -12.66 -16.98 17.02
N LEU A 435 -11.49 -17.58 17.28
CA LEU A 435 -11.37 -18.89 17.92
C LEU A 435 -11.77 -18.86 19.40
N LEU A 436 -11.42 -17.81 20.15
CA LEU A 436 -11.85 -17.62 21.54
C LEU A 436 -13.37 -17.45 21.62
N LEU A 437 -13.97 -16.71 20.68
CA LEU A 437 -15.42 -16.56 20.58
C LEU A 437 -16.10 -17.88 20.19
N ALA A 438 -15.52 -18.65 19.27
CA ALA A 438 -16.03 -19.98 18.92
C ALA A 438 -15.92 -20.98 20.09
N GLY A 439 -14.79 -20.99 20.80
CA GLY A 439 -14.52 -21.87 21.94
C GLY A 439 -15.37 -21.55 23.17
N SER A 440 -15.48 -20.28 23.54
CA SER A 440 -16.37 -19.83 24.63
C SER A 440 -17.83 -20.18 24.35
N LEU A 441 -18.23 -20.15 23.08
CA LEU A 441 -19.57 -20.53 22.70
C LEU A 441 -19.83 -22.04 22.70
N ALA A 442 -18.85 -22.85 22.28
CA ALA A 442 -18.93 -24.30 22.40
C ALA A 442 -19.06 -24.73 23.89
N GLY A 443 -18.34 -24.06 24.79
CA GLY A 443 -18.47 -24.24 26.24
C GLY A 443 -19.84 -23.84 26.77
N TRP A 444 -20.39 -22.72 26.31
CA TRP A 444 -21.72 -22.25 26.71
C TRP A 444 -22.86 -23.17 26.22
N LEU A 445 -22.75 -23.71 25.00
CA LEU A 445 -23.74 -24.66 24.48
C LEU A 445 -23.69 -26.01 25.21
N ARG A 446 -22.50 -26.47 25.64
CA ARG A 446 -22.36 -27.68 26.46
C ARG A 446 -23.01 -27.51 27.84
N THR A 447 -22.77 -26.40 28.52
CA THR A 447 -23.34 -26.15 29.86
C THR A 447 -24.87 -26.02 29.83
N ARG A 448 -25.44 -25.41 28.79
CA ARG A 448 -26.91 -25.36 28.61
C ARG A 448 -27.56 -26.71 28.32
N ARG A 449 -26.87 -27.63 27.66
CA ARG A 449 -27.39 -29.00 27.45
C ARG A 449 -27.30 -29.84 28.73
N ALA A 450 -26.30 -29.59 29.57
CA ALA A 450 -26.14 -30.29 30.85
C ALA A 450 -27.24 -29.91 31.85
N GLY A 451 -27.67 -28.65 31.92
CA GLY A 451 -28.73 -28.19 32.84
C GLY A 451 -30.18 -28.43 32.39
N ARG A 452 -30.41 -29.22 31.34
CA ARG A 452 -31.75 -29.60 30.84
C ARG A 452 -32.01 -31.12 30.89
N ARG A 453 -31.04 -31.87 31.39
CA ARG A 453 -31.24 -33.24 31.89
C ARG A 453 -31.40 -33.13 33.40
#